data_AF-A0A2V5W3C5-F1
#
_entry.id   AF-A0A2V5W3C5-F1
#
_cell.length_a   1.000
_cell.length_b   1.000
_cell.length_c   1.000
_cell.angle_alpha   90.00
_cell.angle_beta   90.00
_cell.angle_gamma   90.00
#
_symmetry.space_group_name_H-M   'P 1'
#
loop_
_entity.id
_entity.type
_entity.pdbx_description
1 polymer ?
#
loop_
_entity_poly.entity_id
_entity_poly.type
_entity_poly.pdbx_seq_one_letter_code
_entity_poly.pdbx_strand_id
1 'polypeptide(L)'
;RLDKFCDHINRCDVAIEQPNHTHHKGNPYRCRIDVTVRPRHELVSDEKQMDNGSHEPLNKVIHDAFKTMERQLRHLVEKQRRE
;
A
#
# COMPACT_ATOMS: atom_id res chain seq x y z
N ARG A 1 -4.21 9.02 -4.37
CA ARG A 1 -5.68 8.80 -4.20
C ARG A 1 -6.07 7.66 -5.13
N LEU A 2 -6.43 6.50 -4.56
CA LEU A 2 -6.62 5.24 -5.30
C LEU A 2 -7.93 5.20 -6.10
N ASP A 3 -8.91 6.00 -5.67
CA ASP A 3 -10.20 6.21 -6.34
C ASP A 3 -10.06 6.68 -7.79
N LYS A 4 -8.95 7.33 -8.14
CA LYS A 4 -8.67 7.76 -9.53
C LYS A 4 -8.37 6.59 -10.48
N PHE A 5 -8.08 5.40 -9.97
CA PHE A 5 -7.64 4.26 -10.76
C PHE A 5 -8.67 3.14 -10.82
N CYS A 6 -9.61 3.11 -9.87
CA CYS A 6 -10.69 2.13 -9.85
C CYS A 6 -11.90 2.69 -9.10
N ASP A 7 -13.02 2.84 -9.81
CA ASP A 7 -14.28 3.34 -9.24
C ASP A 7 -15.02 2.28 -8.39
N HIS A 8 -14.58 1.02 -8.44
CA HIS A 8 -15.25 -0.13 -7.83
C HIS A 8 -14.59 -0.61 -6.54
N ILE A 9 -13.81 0.26 -5.89
CA ILE A 9 -13.22 0.00 -4.58
C ILE A 9 -14.33 0.02 -3.53
N ASN A 10 -14.57 -1.12 -2.89
CA ASN A 10 -15.55 -1.28 -1.83
C ASN A 10 -14.96 -1.05 -0.44
N ARG A 11 -13.67 -1.34 -0.26
CA ARG A 11 -12.97 -1.30 1.02
C ARG A 11 -11.51 -0.97 0.79
N CYS A 12 -10.93 -0.15 1.67
CA CYS A 12 -9.52 0.20 1.68
C CYS A 12 -9.10 0.36 3.14
N ASP A 13 -8.43 -0.64 3.69
CA ASP A 13 -7.84 -0.58 5.02
C ASP A 13 -6.36 -0.27 4.91
N VAL A 14 -5.86 0.61 5.78
CA VAL A 14 -4.45 0.98 5.84
C VAL A 14 -3.95 0.74 7.26
N ALA A 15 -2.95 -0.12 7.40
CA ALA A 15 -2.25 -0.37 8.65
C ALA A 15 -0.82 0.16 8.55
N ILE A 16 -0.45 1.05 9.49
CA ILE A 16 0.91 1.55 9.64
C ILE A 16 1.45 0.96 10.94
N GLU A 17 2.55 0.23 10.83
CA GLU A 17 3.16 -0.48 11.94
C GLU A 17 4.60 -0.02 12.13
N GLN A 18 5.01 0.03 13.40
CA GLN A 18 6.41 0.17 13.80
C GLN A 18 6.71 -0.95 14.80
N PRO A 19 7.24 -2.10 14.35
CA PRO A 19 7.27 -3.33 15.15
C PRO A 19 8.02 -3.21 16.48
N ASN A 20 9.05 -2.38 16.56
CA ASN A 20 9.94 -2.28 17.74
C ASN A 20 10.01 -0.86 18.31
N HIS A 21 8.97 -0.39 19.00
CA HIS A 21 8.91 0.98 19.56
C HIS A 21 10.13 1.42 20.41
N THR A 22 10.85 0.49 21.05
CA THR A 22 11.96 0.79 21.98
C THR A 22 13.27 1.13 21.27
N HIS A 23 13.47 0.71 20.03
CA HIS A 23 14.68 1.00 19.26
C HIS A 23 14.34 1.95 18.12
N HIS A 24 14.92 3.16 18.11
CA HIS A 24 14.76 4.06 16.97
C HIS A 24 15.66 3.64 15.80
N LYS A 25 16.85 3.12 16.09
CA LYS A 25 17.81 2.68 15.07
C LYS A 25 17.48 1.26 14.61
N GLY A 26 17.24 1.07 13.31
CA GLY A 26 16.94 -0.24 12.72
C GLY A 26 15.50 -0.72 12.88
N ASN A 27 14.58 0.17 13.24
CA ASN A 27 13.16 -0.15 13.40
C ASN A 27 12.38 0.31 12.16
N PRO A 28 12.01 -0.64 11.27
CA PRO A 28 11.40 -0.28 10.01
C PRO A 28 9.96 0.17 10.22
N TYR A 29 9.54 1.18 9.47
CA TYR A 29 8.12 1.41 9.27
C TYR A 29 7.59 0.39 8.27
N ARG A 30 6.40 -0.12 8.53
CA ARG A 30 5.65 -0.99 7.63
C ARG A 30 4.32 -0.33 7.30
N CYS A 31 3.96 -0.31 6.03
CA CYS A 31 2.65 0.13 5.57
C CYS A 31 2.00 -1.00 4.80
N ARG A 32 0.86 -1.46 5.29
CA ARG A 32 0.01 -2.46 4.61
C ARG A 32 -1.28 -1.79 4.16
N ILE A 33 -1.64 -1.99 2.89
CA ILE A 33 -2.90 -1.53 2.32
C ILE A 33 -3.66 -2.75 1.80
N ASP A 34 -4.86 -2.99 2.32
CA ASP A 34 -5.76 -4.03 1.87
C ASP A 34 -6.94 -3.36 1.13
N VAL A 35 -7.12 -3.69 -0.15
CA VAL A 35 -8.18 -3.13 -1.01
C VAL A 35 -9.07 -4.24 -1.54
N THR A 36 -10.38 -4.08 -1.37
CA THR A 36 -11.39 -4.98 -1.96
C THR A 36 -12.07 -4.28 -3.13
N VAL A 37 -12.06 -4.91 -4.30
CA VAL A 37 -12.67 -4.44 -5.55
C VAL A 37 -13.72 -5.44 -6.02
N ARG A 38 -14.93 -4.97 -6.36
CA ARG A 38 -15.98 -5.85 -6.90
C ARG A 38 -15.64 -6.42 -8.28
N PRO A 39 -16.17 -7.61 -8.64
CA PRO A 39 -17.04 -8.47 -7.83
C PRO A 39 -16.31 -9.39 -6.82
N ARG A 40 -15.03 -9.73 -7.01
CA ARG A 40 -14.30 -10.70 -6.16
C ARG A 40 -12.77 -10.50 -6.16
N HIS A 41 -12.29 -9.27 -6.16
CA HIS A 41 -10.84 -9.00 -6.19
C HIS A 41 -10.37 -8.43 -4.86
N GLU A 42 -9.32 -9.02 -4.33
CA GLU A 42 -8.61 -8.53 -3.14
C GLU A 42 -7.18 -8.23 -3.54
N LEU A 43 -6.72 -7.02 -3.23
CA LEU A 43 -5.38 -6.54 -3.50
C LEU A 43 -4.73 -6.17 -2.18
N VAL A 44 -3.46 -6.54 -2.02
CA VAL A 44 -2.67 -6.24 -0.84
C VAL A 44 -1.34 -5.66 -1.28
N SER A 45 -0.98 -4.51 -0.71
CA SER A 45 0.41 -4.02 -0.72
C SER A 45 0.97 -4.07 0.71
N ASP A 46 2.21 -4.52 0.85
CA ASP A 46 2.94 -4.61 2.11
C ASP A 46 4.36 -4.08 1.88
N GLU A 47 4.56 -2.82 2.22
CA GLU A 47 5.85 -2.14 2.06
C GLU A 47 6.53 -1.94 3.40
N LYS A 48 7.85 -2.08 3.40
CA LYS A 48 8.70 -1.93 4.58
C LYS A 48 9.88 -1.03 4.24
N GLN A 49 10.09 0.01 5.05
CA GLN A 49 11.26 0.85 4.94
C GLN A 49 12.08 0.80 6.21
N MET A 50 13.33 0.34 6.06
CA MET A 50 14.33 0.48 7.11
C MET A 50 14.76 1.94 7.23
N ASP A 51 14.94 2.39 8.46
CA ASP A 51 15.63 3.66 8.73
C ASP A 51 17.10 3.53 8.29
N ASN A 52 17.39 4.07 7.10
CA ASN A 52 18.72 4.08 6.50
C ASN A 52 19.36 5.48 6.57
N GLY A 53 18.91 6.33 7.49
CA GLY A 53 19.35 7.73 7.58
C GLY A 53 18.63 8.68 6.63
N SER A 54 17.56 8.23 5.95
CA SER A 54 16.63 9.13 5.28
C SER A 54 15.84 9.94 6.32
N HIS A 55 15.60 11.22 6.06
CA HIS A 55 14.87 12.09 7.01
C HIS A 55 13.37 11.76 7.12
N GLU A 56 12.81 10.92 6.22
CA GLU A 56 11.36 10.65 6.18
C GLU A 56 10.99 9.19 5.83
N PRO A 57 11.39 8.18 6.63
CA PRO A 57 11.12 6.78 6.33
C PRO A 57 9.62 6.44 6.36
N LEU A 58 8.82 7.16 7.16
CA LEU A 58 7.36 6.98 7.23
C LEU A 58 6.64 7.45 5.95
N ASN A 59 6.90 8.68 5.51
CA ASN A 59 6.27 9.21 4.29
C ASN A 59 6.65 8.35 3.08
N LYS A 60 7.91 7.89 3.03
CA LYS A 60 8.38 7.02 1.97
C LYS A 60 7.64 5.68 1.94
N VAL A 61 7.50 4.98 3.07
CA VAL A 61 6.80 3.69 3.09
C VAL A 61 5.32 3.82 2.72
N ILE A 62 4.68 4.92 3.12
CA ILE A 62 3.30 5.21 2.73
C ILE A 62 3.24 5.43 1.22
N HIS A 63 4.13 6.28 0.69
CA HIS A 63 4.17 6.58 -0.74
C HIS A 63 4.40 5.32 -1.58
N ASP A 64 5.37 4.50 -1.19
CA ASP A 64 5.68 3.25 -1.87
C ASP A 64 4.48 2.29 -1.82
N ALA A 65 3.78 2.19 -0.69
CA ALA A 65 2.62 1.30 -0.56
C ALA A 65 1.46 1.72 -1.46
N PHE A 66 1.18 3.02 -1.54
CA PHE A 66 0.16 3.57 -2.44
C PHE A 66 0.56 3.42 -3.92
N LYS A 67 1.83 3.56 -4.25
CA LYS A 67 2.36 3.38 -5.61
C LYS A 67 2.28 1.93 -6.06
N THR A 68 2.59 0.99 -5.17
CA THR A 68 2.41 -0.45 -5.42
C THR A 68 0.94 -0.78 -5.63
N MET A 69 0.05 -0.27 -4.77
CA MET A 69 -1.40 -0.48 -4.90
C MET A 69 -1.97 0.12 -6.19
N GLU A 70 -1.52 1.31 -6.61
CA GLU A 70 -1.90 1.90 -7.90
C GLU A 70 -1.58 0.96 -9.07
N ARG A 71 -0.37 0.39 -9.10
CA ARG A 71 0.04 -0.54 -10.15
C ARG A 71 -0.85 -1.79 -10.18
N GLN A 72 -1.14 -2.35 -9.01
CA GLN A 72 -2.03 -3.52 -8.90
C GLN A 72 -3.45 -3.20 -9.40
N LEU A 73 -4.01 -2.04 -9.02
CA LEU A 73 -5.33 -1.61 -9.47
C LEU A 73 -5.39 -1.39 -10.99
N ARG A 74 -4.39 -0.73 -11.57
CA ARG A 74 -4.32 -0.53 -13.02
C ARG A 74 -4.29 -1.86 -13.77
N HIS A 75 -3.46 -2.79 -13.31
CA HIS A 75 -3.38 -4.12 -13.92
C HIS A 75 -4.70 -4.88 -13.82
N LEU A 76 -5.38 -4.80 -12.67
CA LEU A 76 -6.70 -5.39 -12.48
C LEU A 76 -7.74 -4.80 -13.44
N VAL A 77 -7.81 -3.47 -13.56
CA VAL A 77 -8.77 -2.80 -14.45
C VAL A 77 -8.47 -3.11 -15.91
N GLU A 78 -7.21 -3.17 -16.31
CA GLU A 78 -6.83 -3.58 -17.67
C GLU A 78 -7.25 -5.02 -17.98
N LYS A 79 -7.13 -5.94 -17.00
CA LYS A 79 -7.59 -7.31 -17.14
C LYS A 79 -9.10 -7.39 -17.30
N GLN A 80 -9.87 -6.70 -16.45
CA GLN A 80 -11.33 -6.65 -16.50
C GLN A 80 -11.88 -6.06 -17.82
N ARG A 81 -11.11 -5.20 -18.50
CA ARG A 81 -11.51 -4.64 -19.81
C ARG A 81 -11.29 -5.59 -20.99
N ARG A 82 -10.43 -6.60 -20.83
CA ARG A 82 -10.12 -7.59 -21.87
C ARG A 82 -10.99 -8.84 -21.76
N GLU A 83 -11.65 -9.02 -20.62
CA GLU A 83 -12.68 -10.03 -20.35
C GLU A 83 -14.05 -9.50 -20.81
#